data_AF-A0A537PF55-F1
#
_entry.id   AF-A0A537PF55-F1
#
_cell.length_a   1.000
_cell.length_b   1.000
_cell.length_c   1.000
_cell.angle_alpha   90.00
_cell.angle_beta   90.00
_cell.angle_gamma   90.00
#
_symmetry.space_group_name_H-M   'P 1'
#
loop_
_entity.id
_entity.type
_entity.pdbx_description
1 polymer ?
#
loop_
_entity_poly.entity_id
_entity_poly.type
_entity_poly.pdbx_seq_one_letter_code
_entity_poly.pdbx_strand_id
1 'polypeptide(L)' 'MKYLPWALGSVAGLMLQLSTASAIPITFTANLSGANEVPAVVSPGTGLATVILDPTAQTLQVNATFSGLTSPDQAAHIHC' A
#
# COMPACT_ATOMS: atom_id res chain seq x y z
N MET A 1 -52.41 -31.21 40.44
CA MET A 1 -51.22 -30.53 40.99
C MET A 1 -50.38 -29.99 39.83
N LYS A 2 -50.27 -28.65 39.77
CA LYS A 2 -49.17 -27.81 39.24
C LYS A 2 -48.78 -27.83 37.73
N TYR A 3 -49.19 -26.74 37.04
CA TYR A 3 -48.47 -25.77 36.16
C TYR A 3 -47.02 -26.14 35.73
N LEU A 4 -46.46 -25.85 34.54
CA LEU A 4 -46.48 -24.65 33.68
C LEU A 4 -45.55 -24.91 32.44
N PRO A 5 -45.74 -24.30 31.25
CA PRO A 5 -44.93 -24.49 30.04
C PRO A 5 -43.69 -23.56 30.00
N TRP A 6 -43.00 -23.48 28.84
CA TRP A 6 -41.80 -22.68 28.44
C TRP A 6 -40.53 -23.55 28.28
N ALA A 7 -39.73 -23.44 27.22
CA ALA A 7 -39.43 -22.27 26.43
C ALA A 7 -39.01 -22.64 25.00
N LEU A 8 -39.48 -21.86 24.02
CA LEU A 8 -38.76 -21.63 22.77
C LEU A 8 -37.41 -21.00 23.15
N GLY A 9 -36.35 -21.81 23.21
CA GLY A 9 -34.99 -21.34 23.39
C GLY A 9 -34.49 -20.72 22.08
N SER A 10 -34.36 -19.40 22.08
CA SER A 10 -33.84 -18.57 21.00
C SER A 10 -32.54 -19.14 20.43
N VAL A 11 -32.48 -19.37 19.11
CA VAL A 11 -31.21 -19.56 18.40
C VAL A 11 -30.50 -18.21 18.39
N ALA A 12 -29.68 -17.97 19.40
CA ALA A 12 -28.74 -16.85 19.39
C ALA A 12 -27.67 -17.16 18.33
N GLY A 13 -27.92 -16.71 17.10
CA GLY A 13 -26.94 -16.76 16.02
C GLY A 13 -25.72 -15.95 16.42
N LEU A 14 -24.62 -16.64 16.72
CA LEU A 14 -23.30 -16.04 16.88
C LEU A 14 -22.91 -15.43 15.54
N MET A 15 -23.18 -14.14 15.35
CA MET A 15 -22.69 -13.41 14.20
C MET A 15 -21.19 -13.24 14.36
N LEU A 16 -20.44 -13.99 13.54
CA LEU A 16 -19.00 -13.84 13.40
C LEU A 16 -18.72 -12.44 12.86
N GLN A 17 -18.30 -11.53 13.74
CA GLN A 17 -17.86 -10.20 13.33
C GLN A 17 -16.53 -10.34 12.61
N LEU A 18 -16.58 -10.35 11.27
CA LEU A 18 -15.37 -10.24 10.45
C LEU A 18 -14.88 -8.79 10.57
N SER A 19 -13.90 -8.55 11.45
CA SER A 19 -13.16 -7.30 11.41
C SER A 19 -12.41 -7.23 10.08
N THR A 20 -12.78 -6.28 9.23
CA THR A 20 -11.94 -5.92 8.10
C THR A 20 -10.68 -5.25 8.66
N ALA A 21 -9.52 -5.88 8.46
CA ALA A 21 -8.26 -5.17 8.63
C ALA A 21 -8.24 -4.06 7.57
N SER A 22 -8.24 -2.80 7.99
CA SER A 22 -8.00 -1.65 7.14
C SER A 22 -6.70 -1.01 7.62
N ALA A 23 -5.59 -1.42 7.03
CA ALA A 23 -4.34 -0.70 7.23
C ALA A 23 -4.31 0.50 6.28
N ILE A 24 -4.03 1.69 6.83
CA ILE A 24 -3.91 2.91 6.04
C ILE A 24 -2.73 2.74 5.06
N PRO A 25 -2.91 3.02 3.75
CA PRO A 25 -1.81 3.00 2.79
C PRO A 25 -0.67 3.93 3.22
N ILE A 26 0.57 3.46 3.13
CA ILE A 26 1.78 4.20 3.49
C ILE A 26 2.32 4.88 2.23
N THR A 27 2.49 6.20 2.28
CA THR A 27 3.02 6.98 1.15
C THR A 27 4.48 7.34 1.38
N PHE A 28 5.33 7.05 0.40
CA PHE A 28 6.71 7.45 0.32
C PHE A 28 6.90 8.41 -0.86
N THR A 29 7.80 9.38 -0.72
CA THR A 29 8.21 10.25 -1.82
C THR A 29 9.73 10.29 -1.93
N ALA A 30 10.24 10.42 -3.16
CA ALA A 30 11.66 10.53 -3.43
C ALA A 30 11.91 11.55 -4.54
N ASN A 31 12.83 12.49 -4.29
CA ASN A 31 13.34 13.38 -5.32
C ASN A 31 14.48 12.66 -6.05
N LEU A 32 14.35 12.49 -7.36
CA LEU A 32 15.31 11.77 -8.19
C LEU A 32 16.32 12.76 -8.76
N SER A 33 17.60 12.55 -8.50
CA SER A 33 18.69 13.27 -9.13
C SER A 33 19.96 12.42 -9.14
N GLY A 34 20.85 12.64 -10.10
CA GLY A 34 22.14 11.93 -10.14
C GLY A 34 23.01 12.18 -8.90
N ALA A 35 22.79 13.28 -8.16
CA ALA A 35 23.47 13.56 -6.91
C ALA A 35 23.01 12.67 -5.74
N ASN A 36 21.85 12.02 -5.86
CA ASN A 36 21.32 11.07 -4.88
C ASN A 36 21.82 9.62 -5.13
N GLU A 37 22.56 9.39 -6.20
CA GLU A 37 23.18 8.09 -6.49
C GLU A 37 24.46 7.90 -5.66
N VAL A 38 24.86 6.63 -5.48
CA VAL A 38 26.11 6.27 -4.81
C VAL A 38 26.88 5.29 -5.70
N PRO A 39 28.00 5.71 -6.34
CA PRO A 39 28.53 7.07 -6.35
C PRO A 39 27.65 8.04 -7.16
N ALA A 40 27.72 9.34 -6.82
CA ALA A 40 26.95 10.36 -7.53
C ALA A 40 27.37 10.45 -9.00
N VAL A 41 26.40 10.67 -9.88
CA VAL A 41 26.61 10.82 -11.33
C VAL A 41 26.20 12.22 -11.79
N VAL A 42 26.92 12.76 -12.78
CA VAL A 42 26.55 14.02 -13.42
C VAL A 42 25.53 13.73 -14.51
N SER A 43 24.25 13.98 -14.19
CA SER A 43 23.12 13.84 -15.11
C SER A 43 22.25 15.09 -15.07
N PRO A 44 21.74 15.59 -16.21
CA PRO A 44 20.71 16.63 -16.24
C PRO A 44 19.33 16.10 -15.84
N GLY A 45 19.16 14.77 -15.75
CA GLY A 45 17.91 14.13 -15.39
C GLY A 45 17.49 14.42 -13.95
N THR A 46 16.22 14.80 -13.78
CA THR A 46 15.57 14.98 -12.48
C THR A 46 14.20 14.30 -12.47
N GLY A 47 13.62 14.09 -11.29
CA GLY A 47 12.29 13.51 -11.18
C GLY A 47 11.72 13.50 -9.77
N LEU A 48 10.48 13.04 -9.67
CA LEU A 48 9.80 12.78 -8.41
C LEU A 48 9.16 11.40 -8.50
N ALA A 49 9.38 10.57 -7.49
CA ALA A 49 8.68 9.31 -7.31
C ALA A 49 7.75 9.40 -6.10
N THR A 50 6.54 8.89 -6.25
CA THR A 50 5.59 8.61 -5.17
C THR A 50 5.30 7.12 -5.17
N VAL A 51 5.45 6.49 -4.01
CA VAL A 51 5.16 5.07 -3.81
C VAL A 51 4.09 4.94 -2.73
N ILE A 52 3.01 4.22 -3.03
CA ILE A 52 1.95 3.93 -2.07
C ILE A 52 1.96 2.42 -1.81
N LEU A 53 2.25 2.03 -0.57
CA LEU A 53 2.15 0.66 -0.08
C LEU A 53 0.81 0.46 0.61
N ASP A 54 -0.02 -0.42 0.09
CA ASP A 54 -1.19 -0.95 0.79
C ASP A 54 -0.84 -2.33 1.36
N PRO A 55 -0.59 -2.46 2.67
CA PRO A 55 -0.22 -3.74 3.25
C PRO A 55 -1.44 -4.68 3.41
N THR A 56 -2.67 -4.18 3.30
CA THR A 56 -3.89 -5.00 3.30
C THR A 56 -4.08 -5.67 1.94
N ALA A 57 -4.02 -4.88 0.87
CA ALA A 57 -4.13 -5.38 -0.50
C ALA A 57 -2.83 -6.04 -1.00
N GLN A 58 -1.72 -5.86 -0.27
CA GLN A 58 -0.38 -6.29 -0.66
C GLN A 58 0.04 -5.72 -2.02
N THR A 59 -0.30 -4.47 -2.28
CA THR A 59 0.01 -3.78 -3.54
C THR A 59 0.97 -2.62 -3.31
N LEU A 60 1.77 -2.37 -4.35
CA LEU A 60 2.60 -1.17 -4.47
C LEU A 60 2.16 -0.42 -5.72
N GLN A 61 1.72 0.82 -5.54
CA GLN A 61 1.55 1.76 -6.66
C GLN A 61 2.77 2.67 -6.72
N VAL A 62 3.47 2.65 -7.85
CA VAL A 62 4.62 3.52 -8.10
C VAL A 62 4.26 4.48 -9.22
N ASN A 63 4.40 5.78 -8.95
CA ASN A 63 4.28 6.82 -9.96
C ASN A 63 5.57 7.66 -9.95
N ALA A 64 6.25 7.72 -11.08
CA ALA A 64 7.46 8.51 -11.25
C ALA A 64 7.32 9.43 -12.45
N THR A 65 7.75 10.67 -12.29
CA THR A 65 7.88 11.64 -13.38
C THR A 65 9.34 12.01 -13.55
N PHE A 66 9.74 12.21 -14.80
CA PHE A 66 11.11 12.53 -15.17
C PHE A 66 11.15 13.77 -16.05
N SER A 67 12.25 14.51 -15.96
CA SER A 67 12.55 15.66 -16.81
C SER A 67 14.05 15.72 -17.08
N GLY A 68 14.43 16.31 -18.22
CA GLY A 68 15.85 16.50 -18.56
C GLY A 68 16.60 15.23 -18.96
N LEU A 69 15.92 14.11 -19.21
CA LEU A 69 16.56 12.90 -19.72
C LEU A 69 17.07 13.12 -21.15
N THR A 70 18.26 12.62 -21.46
CA THR A 70 18.87 12.69 -22.79
C THR A 70 18.51 11.50 -23.69
N SER A 71 17.90 10.47 -23.11
CA SER A 71 17.31 9.31 -23.77
C SER A 71 15.99 8.94 -23.09
N PRO A 72 15.15 8.09 -23.69
CA PRO A 72 14.00 7.51 -23.00
C PRO A 72 14.42 6.80 -21.69
N ASP A 73 13.50 6.71 -20.73
CA ASP A 73 13.64 5.83 -19.57
C ASP A 73 13.64 4.37 -20.05
N GLN A 74 14.58 3.58 -19.53
CA GLN A 74 14.87 2.23 -20.03
C GLN A 74 14.44 1.13 -19.06
N ALA A 75 14.47 1.38 -17.73
CA ALA A 75 14.18 0.35 -16.74
C ALA A 75 13.90 0.93 -15.34
N ALA A 76 13.02 0.26 -14.59
CA ALA A 76 12.80 0.49 -13.17
C ALA A 76 12.79 -0.87 -12.43
N HIS A 77 13.42 -0.93 -11.26
CA HIS A 77 13.45 -2.14 -10.41
C HIS A 77 13.48 -1.78 -8.92
N ILE A 78 13.15 -2.76 -8.07
CA ILE A 78 13.14 -2.65 -6.60
C ILE A 78 14.25 -3.55 -6.06
N HIS A 79 15.06 -3.05 -5.13
CA HIS A 79 16.12 -3.80 -4.45
C HIS A 79 15.60 -4.52 -3.19
N CYS A 80 16.28 -5.61 -2.79
CA CYS A 80 16.05 -6.34 -1.55
C CYS A 80 16.98 -5.88 -0.41
#